data_AF-A0A959C730-F1
#
_entry.id   AF-A0A959C730-F1
#
_cell.length_a   1.000
_cell.length_b   1.000
_cell.length_c   1.000
_cell.angle_alpha   90.00
_cell.angle_beta   90.00
_cell.angle_gamma   90.00
#
_symmetry.space_group_name_H-M   'P 1'
#
loop_
_entity.id
_entity.type
_entity.pdbx_description
1 polymer ?
#
loop_
_entity_poly.entity_id
_entity_poly.type
_entity_poly.pdbx_seq_one_letter_code
_entity_poly.pdbx_strand_id
1 'polypeptide(L)'
;IRVELGSDQTSCHNIHDMGYCPVGYTFEEAKQLLVSDKPRFMAAVADTLRRHAAAVNAMCERGMYFWDYGNAFLKEAGDVGADVWKPGIGNSGAAPNPQSFIYSPYRYP
;
A
#
# COMPACT_ATOMS: atom_id res chain seq x y z
N ILE A 1 -17.60 4.42 -12.76
CA ILE A 1 -18.28 4.22 -11.46
C ILE A 1 -17.85 5.37 -10.56
N ARG A 2 -18.78 5.96 -9.79
CA ARG A 2 -18.48 7.00 -8.81
C ARG A 2 -18.43 6.36 -7.42
N VAL A 3 -17.34 6.58 -6.69
CA VAL A 3 -17.14 6.10 -5.32
C VAL A 3 -16.81 7.31 -4.47
N GLU A 4 -17.54 7.48 -3.36
CA GLU A 4 -17.41 8.67 -2.50
C GLU A 4 -16.50 8.40 -1.30
N LEU A 5 -16.49 7.17 -0.80
CA LEU A 5 -15.74 6.73 0.38
C LEU A 5 -14.94 5.47 0.03
N GLY A 6 -13.67 5.44 0.41
CA GLY A 6 -12.79 4.28 0.24
C GLY A 6 -11.87 4.08 1.43
N SER A 7 -11.58 2.83 1.76
CA SER A 7 -10.57 2.46 2.75
C SER A 7 -10.02 1.08 2.39
N ASP A 8 -9.00 0.65 3.12
CA ASP A 8 -8.41 -0.68 2.98
C ASP A 8 -8.33 -1.37 4.34
N GLN A 9 -8.75 -2.64 4.39
CA GLN A 9 -8.76 -3.46 5.62
C GLN A 9 -8.07 -4.80 5.40
N THR A 10 -7.17 -4.86 4.42
CA THR A 10 -6.28 -6.03 4.26
C THR A 10 -5.32 -6.15 5.44
N SER A 11 -4.67 -7.30 5.60
CA SER A 11 -3.71 -7.52 6.69
C SER A 11 -2.31 -7.01 6.33
N CYS A 12 -2.19 -5.72 5.94
CA CYS A 12 -0.91 -5.11 5.55
C CYS A 12 0.16 -5.18 6.66
N HIS A 13 -0.22 -5.22 7.93
CA HIS A 13 0.71 -5.46 9.04
C HIS A 13 1.45 -6.81 8.98
N ASN A 14 1.03 -7.73 8.10
CA ASN A 14 1.62 -9.06 7.94
C ASN A 14 1.94 -9.40 6.47
N ILE A 15 2.52 -8.45 5.71
CA ILE A 15 2.86 -8.69 4.29
C ILE A 15 3.85 -9.83 4.07
N HIS A 16 4.70 -10.15 5.06
CA HIS A 16 5.73 -11.18 4.92
C HIS A 16 5.21 -12.61 4.96
N ASP A 17 3.97 -12.81 5.45
CA ASP A 17 3.34 -14.12 5.62
C ASP A 17 1.91 -14.12 5.01
N MET A 18 1.77 -13.61 3.78
CA MET A 18 0.52 -13.63 2.99
C MET A 18 -0.66 -12.81 3.56
N GLY A 19 -0.41 -11.86 4.46
CA GLY A 19 -1.42 -10.88 4.88
C GLY A 19 -1.91 -9.96 3.75
N TYR A 20 -1.15 -9.89 2.66
CA TYR A 20 -1.47 -9.13 1.45
C TYR A 20 -1.13 -9.94 0.19
N CYS A 21 -2.15 -10.43 -0.52
CA CYS A 21 -1.97 -11.26 -1.71
C CYS A 21 -1.64 -10.37 -2.93
N PRO A 22 -0.54 -10.65 -3.67
CA PRO A 22 -0.19 -9.86 -4.84
C PRO A 22 -1.22 -10.02 -5.97
N VAL A 23 -1.50 -8.94 -6.68
CA VAL A 23 -2.41 -8.95 -7.84
C VAL A 23 -1.79 -9.72 -9.00
N GLY A 24 -2.61 -10.46 -9.75
CA GLY A 24 -2.15 -11.30 -10.85
C GLY A 24 -1.78 -12.72 -10.43
N TYR A 25 -1.89 -13.04 -9.14
CA TYR A 25 -1.82 -14.39 -8.59
C TYR A 25 -3.16 -14.76 -7.96
N THR A 26 -3.55 -16.01 -8.10
CA THR A 26 -4.53 -16.63 -7.21
C THR A 26 -3.93 -16.79 -5.81
N PHE A 27 -4.78 -17.01 -4.81
CA PHE A 27 -4.33 -17.25 -3.43
C PHE A 27 -3.37 -18.45 -3.34
N GLU A 28 -3.67 -19.55 -4.03
CA GLU A 28 -2.82 -20.74 -4.01
C GLU A 28 -1.49 -20.50 -4.73
N GLU A 29 -1.48 -19.80 -5.87
CA GLU A 29 -0.23 -19.46 -6.56
C GLU A 29 0.66 -18.55 -5.70
N ALA A 30 0.08 -17.55 -5.04
CA ALA A 30 0.81 -16.65 -4.15
C ALA A 30 1.36 -17.39 -2.92
N LYS A 31 0.58 -18.32 -2.36
CA LYS A 31 1.00 -19.18 -1.24
C LYS A 31 2.16 -20.10 -1.64
N GLN A 32 2.08 -20.70 -2.82
CA GLN A 32 3.19 -21.51 -3.36
C GLN A 32 4.43 -20.63 -3.60
N LEU A 33 4.25 -19.45 -4.19
CA LEU A 33 5.34 -18.51 -4.44
C LEU A 33 6.04 -18.06 -3.14
N LEU A 34 5.27 -17.78 -2.08
CA LEU A 34 5.82 -17.45 -0.76
C LEU A 34 6.79 -18.53 -0.24
N VAL A 35 6.45 -19.81 -0.44
CA VAL A 35 7.26 -20.94 0.02
C VAL A 35 8.44 -21.19 -0.91
N SER A 36 8.23 -21.12 -2.22
CA SER A 36 9.25 -21.48 -3.21
C SER A 36 10.26 -20.37 -3.50
N ASP A 37 9.84 -19.11 -3.45
CA ASP A 37 10.64 -17.92 -3.80
C ASP A 37 10.10 -16.66 -3.09
N LYS A 38 10.43 -16.55 -1.80
CA LYS A 38 10.03 -15.41 -0.95
C LYS A 38 10.49 -14.04 -1.53
N PRO A 39 11.72 -13.87 -2.06
CA PRO A 39 12.11 -12.61 -2.70
C PRO A 39 11.18 -12.20 -3.84
N ARG A 40 10.82 -13.13 -4.74
CA ARG A 40 9.88 -12.84 -5.83
C ARG A 40 8.48 -12.57 -5.33
N PHE A 41 8.01 -13.28 -4.30
CA PHE A 41 6.76 -12.98 -3.63
C PHE A 41 6.73 -11.53 -3.10
N MET A 42 7.76 -11.12 -2.36
CA MET A 42 7.84 -9.76 -1.81
C MET A 42 7.92 -8.69 -2.90
N ALA A 43 8.62 -8.96 -4.01
CA ALA A 43 8.64 -8.06 -5.16
C ALA A 43 7.24 -7.88 -5.78
N ALA A 44 6.48 -8.97 -5.92
CA ALA A 44 5.10 -8.92 -6.42
C ALA A 44 4.16 -8.17 -5.46
N VAL A 45 4.33 -8.33 -4.14
CA VAL A 45 3.60 -7.55 -3.12
C VAL A 45 3.92 -6.06 -3.24
N ALA A 46 5.20 -5.70 -3.37
CA ALA A 46 5.63 -4.31 -3.54
C ALA A 46 5.04 -3.65 -4.80
N ASP A 47 5.05 -4.36 -5.94
CA ASP A 47 4.40 -3.89 -7.17
C ASP A 47 2.89 -3.72 -6.99
N THR A 48 2.25 -4.63 -6.24
CA THR A 48 0.82 -4.55 -5.94
C THR A 48 0.49 -3.35 -5.05
N LEU A 49 1.30 -3.08 -4.02
CA LEU A 49 1.13 -1.91 -3.14
C LEU A 49 1.27 -0.60 -3.92
N ARG A 50 2.30 -0.47 -4.78
CA ARG A 50 2.46 0.71 -5.65
C ARG A 50 1.26 0.90 -6.57
N ARG A 51 0.76 -0.18 -7.16
CA ARG A 51 -0.45 -0.14 -8.01
C ARG A 51 -1.71 0.22 -7.22
N HIS A 52 -1.87 -0.29 -6.00
CA HIS A 52 -3.01 0.02 -5.15
C HIS A 52 -3.02 1.49 -4.76
N ALA A 53 -1.89 2.03 -4.29
CA ALA A 53 -1.75 3.45 -3.98
C ALA A 53 -2.07 4.36 -5.19
N ALA A 54 -1.56 4.02 -6.38
CA ALA A 54 -1.87 4.76 -7.60
C ALA A 54 -3.38 4.76 -7.93
N ALA A 55 -4.07 3.62 -7.72
CA ALA A 55 -5.51 3.54 -7.90
C ALA A 55 -6.28 4.38 -6.87
N VAL A 56 -5.86 4.36 -5.61
CA VAL A 56 -6.42 5.21 -4.56
C VAL A 56 -6.26 6.68 -4.93
N ASN A 57 -5.06 7.13 -5.30
CA ASN A 57 -4.79 8.51 -5.73
C ASN A 57 -5.70 8.93 -6.89
N ALA A 58 -5.78 8.12 -7.95
CA ALA A 58 -6.62 8.41 -9.10
C ALA A 58 -8.13 8.49 -8.75
N MET A 59 -8.58 7.75 -7.75
CA MET A 59 -9.96 7.84 -7.26
C MET A 59 -10.17 9.07 -6.38
N CYS A 60 -9.19 9.43 -5.55
CA CYS A 60 -9.20 10.65 -4.75
C CYS A 60 -9.22 11.92 -5.61
N GLU A 61 -8.44 11.96 -6.70
CA GLU A 61 -8.49 13.03 -7.70
C GLU A 61 -9.88 13.21 -8.33
N ARG A 62 -10.68 12.15 -8.35
CA ARG A 62 -12.08 12.15 -8.85
C ARG A 62 -13.11 12.48 -7.76
N GLY A 63 -12.66 12.84 -6.56
CA GLY A 63 -13.51 13.24 -5.44
C GLY A 63 -13.81 12.15 -4.42
N MET A 64 -13.14 10.99 -4.47
CA MET A 64 -13.24 9.99 -3.40
C MET A 64 -12.50 10.50 -2.15
N TYR A 65 -13.09 10.31 -0.97
CA TYR A 65 -12.38 10.44 0.29
C TYR A 65 -11.83 9.08 0.71
N PHE A 66 -10.51 8.99 0.87
CA PHE A 66 -9.83 7.78 1.35
C PHE A 66 -9.25 7.98 2.75
N TRP A 67 -9.33 6.94 3.58
CA TRP A 67 -8.66 6.89 4.88
C TRP A 67 -7.99 5.55 5.13
N ASP A 68 -6.83 5.58 5.79
CA ASP A 68 -6.16 4.37 6.29
C ASP A 68 -6.90 3.81 7.52
N TYR A 69 -7.13 2.49 7.55
CA TYR A 69 -7.89 1.80 8.60
C TYR A 69 -7.02 1.26 9.74
N GLY A 70 -5.79 1.76 9.90
CA GLY A 70 -4.86 1.29 10.92
C GLY A 70 -4.29 -0.10 10.64
N ASN A 71 -4.28 -0.53 9.38
CA ASN A 71 -3.77 -1.83 8.96
C ASN A 71 -2.31 -1.80 8.47
N ALA A 72 -1.65 -0.63 8.53
CA ALA A 72 -0.31 -0.33 8.03
C ALA A 72 -0.18 -0.18 6.50
N PHE A 73 -1.28 -0.03 5.75
CA PHE A 73 -1.24 0.13 4.30
C PHE A 73 -0.32 1.28 3.85
N LEU A 74 -0.51 2.50 4.38
CA LEU A 74 0.30 3.65 3.93
C LEU A 74 1.78 3.48 4.27
N LYS A 75 2.10 2.83 5.40
CA LYS A 75 3.49 2.55 5.78
C LYS A 75 4.12 1.60 4.77
N GLU A 76 3.52 0.43 4.55
CA GLU A 76 4.09 -0.58 3.66
C GLU A 76 4.13 -0.10 2.20
N ALA A 77 3.13 0.65 1.75
CA ALA A 77 3.13 1.28 0.43
C ALA A 77 4.25 2.33 0.29
N GLY A 78 4.41 3.19 1.31
CA GLY A 78 5.47 4.20 1.32
C GLY A 78 6.88 3.61 1.34
N ASP A 79 7.10 2.53 2.10
CA ASP A 79 8.39 1.82 2.19
C ASP A 79 8.84 1.24 0.83
N VAL A 80 7.88 0.89 -0.04
CA VAL A 80 8.15 0.40 -1.41
C VAL A 80 8.12 1.51 -2.47
N GLY A 81 8.11 2.78 -2.05
CA GLY A 81 8.19 3.95 -2.92
C GLY A 81 6.86 4.35 -3.59
N ALA A 82 5.72 3.97 -3.02
CA ALA A 82 4.42 4.45 -3.50
C ALA A 82 4.19 5.92 -3.11
N ASP A 83 3.42 6.63 -3.94
CA ASP A 83 3.05 8.03 -3.72
C ASP A 83 1.90 8.16 -2.72
N VAL A 84 2.22 8.13 -1.43
CA VAL A 84 1.24 8.19 -0.32
C VAL A 84 1.52 9.31 0.70
N TRP A 85 2.51 10.15 0.39
CA TRP A 85 2.99 11.24 1.26
C TRP A 85 2.61 12.61 0.67
N LYS A 86 2.45 13.62 1.54
CA LYS A 86 2.27 14.99 1.05
C LYS A 86 3.51 15.48 0.27
N PRO A 87 3.32 16.23 -0.83
CA PRO A 87 4.42 16.87 -1.56
C PRO A 87 5.31 17.69 -0.62
N GLY A 88 6.62 17.51 -0.72
CA GLY A 88 7.61 18.25 0.07
C GLY A 88 8.01 17.61 1.40
N ILE A 89 7.38 16.50 1.82
CA ILE A 89 7.68 15.85 3.12
C ILE A 89 8.28 14.43 2.96
N GLY A 90 8.38 13.90 1.74
CA GLY A 90 9.02 12.60 1.52
C GLY A 90 9.25 12.30 0.05
N ASN A 91 10.37 12.78 -0.50
CA ASN A 91 10.89 12.23 -1.75
C ASN A 91 12.42 12.42 -1.91
N SER A 92 13.18 12.25 -0.83
CA SER A 92 14.64 12.37 -0.84
C SER A 92 15.38 11.04 -1.03
N GLY A 93 14.69 9.94 -1.37
CA GLY A 93 15.32 8.61 -1.51
C GLY A 93 15.87 8.03 -0.21
N ALA A 94 15.69 8.72 0.92
CA ALA A 94 15.93 8.19 2.26
C ALA A 94 14.65 7.49 2.74
N ALA A 95 14.80 6.36 3.43
CA ALA A 95 13.69 5.63 4.03
C ALA A 95 12.77 6.60 4.81
N PRO A 96 11.44 6.50 4.64
CA PRO A 96 10.51 7.39 5.31
C PRO A 96 10.77 7.34 6.82
N ASN A 97 11.06 8.49 7.42
CA ASN A 97 11.10 8.65 8.88
C ASN A 97 9.80 8.06 9.45
N PRO A 98 9.77 7.29 10.55
CA PRO A 98 8.52 6.80 11.16
C PRO A 98 7.47 7.89 11.42
N GLN A 99 7.89 9.15 11.56
CA GLN A 99 7.00 10.30 11.65
C GLN A 99 6.37 10.73 10.32
N SER A 100 6.89 10.30 9.17
CA SER A 100 6.35 10.58 7.82
C SER A 100 4.88 10.19 7.68
N PHE A 101 4.44 9.16 8.42
CA PHE A 101 3.05 8.70 8.45
C PHE A 101 2.06 9.80 8.84
N ILE A 102 2.44 10.74 9.72
CA ILE A 102 1.58 11.87 10.10
C ILE A 102 1.33 12.85 8.95
N TYR A 103 2.15 12.78 7.90
CA TYR A 103 2.10 13.65 6.74
C TYR A 103 1.41 13.02 5.53
N SER A 104 0.80 11.84 5.67
CA SER A 104 -0.08 11.32 4.62
C SER A 104 -1.41 12.10 4.60
N PRO A 105 -1.96 12.45 3.42
CA PRO A 105 -3.30 13.03 3.32
C PRO A 105 -4.41 12.06 3.75
N TYR A 106 -4.09 10.77 3.85
CA TYR A 106 -5.03 9.68 4.14
C TYR A 106 -5.08 9.28 5.61
N ARG A 107 -4.24 9.89 6.45
CA ARG A 107 -4.29 9.64 7.89
C ARG A 107 -5.53 10.31 8.47
N TYR A 108 -6.30 9.55 9.25
CA TYR A 108 -7.40 10.10 10.03
C TYR A 108 -6.87 11.15 11.03
N PRO A 109 -7.54 12.30 11.21
CA PRO A 109 -7.14 13.31 12.18
C PRO A 109 -7.01 12.78 13.61
#